data_AF-A0A1V6N3Y4-F1
#
_entry.id   AF-A0A1V6N3Y4-F1
#
_cell.length_a   1.000
_cell.length_b   1.000
_cell.length_c   1.000
_cell.angle_alpha   90.00
_cell.angle_beta   90.00
_cell.angle_gamma   90.00
#
_symmetry.space_group_name_H-M   'P 1'
#
loop_
_entity.id
_entity.type
_entity.pdbx_description
1 polymer ?
#
loop_
_entity_poly.entity_id
_entity_poly.type
_entity_poly.pdbx_seq_one_letter_code
_entity_poly.pdbx_strand_id
1 'polypeptide(L)'
;MLITTALTISSVSANEITINENSTGGIKEAVNTGNSTIILESGTYKGENNTEIGVRYENNIIIKSKNPNNKAIIDCNNSWFIGNAGNLTLINLIIVNGQGMEEGITQGVITNLGTIYIINCSFMNNNLTIGSVINNIKISDPDGIITVAGSAYIINSTFINNKALEGGAIFNQGNISIANSNFTNNSANTGGAIYNDEGLMEIYSSVFLNNKAIGENGGGAIFNDYCDIPIIIDSCSFINNSAKVGGSIGSSGSLNILRSKFIDNTATSGGGGIASAGGELGYICNIYNSSFINNSAPMGGAVLNIMQLNIFNCNFTNNKANETGEAIINLISPLNVSNSNFNNNSATKGSDIYLSTIQFPVSITYNTFLNSKNNSIYYINTEEMMPGMVGNVSNVKISHNWWGTNNIKDKVIGVKPINYYTMKITTKIANNKLYVTDKLTIYYYFVLNGTNNNADAKNKLKYFTTSLYYNGKLLKNIDGRINTNYSITLKTISNTVKAKLDKQESNIKYTARKLKTTNNFQIASKSKKYTKLKISLKDNKKKSVAKKWIKVYKGKKYLGKAKTNTKGIAYLKIKTNKIKGKNKITTKYTGTGIYTSSKKTKTLKI
;
A
#
# COMPACT_ATOMS: atom_id res chain seq x y z
N MET A 1 14.27 -8.17 18.24
CA MET A 1 15.00 -8.32 19.52
C MET A 1 15.20 -9.80 19.86
N LEU A 2 15.54 -10.64 18.87
CA LEU A 2 15.70 -12.10 19.03
C LEU A 2 16.98 -12.66 18.36
N ILE A 3 17.87 -11.80 17.85
CA ILE A 3 19.08 -12.22 17.11
C ILE A 3 20.35 -11.62 17.74
N THR A 4 20.36 -11.48 19.07
CA THR A 4 21.58 -11.09 19.81
C THR A 4 22.03 -12.15 20.82
N THR A 5 21.28 -13.24 20.97
CA THR A 5 21.57 -14.30 21.94
C THR A 5 22.15 -15.59 21.33
N ALA A 6 22.42 -15.65 20.02
CA ALA A 6 22.94 -16.86 19.35
C ALA A 6 24.44 -16.85 19.04
N LEU A 7 25.24 -16.04 19.74
CA LEU A 7 26.70 -16.04 19.63
C LEU A 7 27.37 -16.28 20.98
N THR A 8 26.89 -17.27 21.75
CA THR A 8 27.76 -17.96 22.70
C THR A 8 28.44 -19.10 21.94
N ILE A 9 29.52 -18.76 21.23
CA ILE A 9 30.43 -19.76 20.65
C ILE A 9 31.01 -20.50 21.86
N SER A 10 30.66 -21.78 22.04
CA SER A 10 31.21 -22.58 23.14
C SER A 10 32.72 -22.69 22.94
N SER A 11 33.46 -22.20 23.92
CA SER A 11 34.92 -22.09 23.91
C SER A 11 35.61 -23.42 24.23
N VAL A 12 35.20 -24.51 23.57
CA VAL A 12 36.04 -25.71 23.55
C VAL A 12 37.21 -25.38 22.63
N SER A 13 38.46 -25.62 23.07
CA SER A 13 39.67 -25.25 22.34
C SER A 13 39.71 -25.92 20.95
N ALA A 14 39.14 -25.24 19.96
CA ALA A 14 39.16 -25.70 18.58
C ALA A 14 40.56 -25.46 18.01
N ASN A 15 41.13 -26.46 17.34
CA ASN A 15 42.40 -26.28 16.63
C ASN A 15 42.21 -25.22 15.53
N GLU A 16 43.05 -24.19 15.51
CA GLU A 16 43.05 -23.22 14.42
C GLU A 16 43.94 -23.71 13.27
N ILE A 17 43.38 -23.84 12.07
CA ILE A 17 44.08 -24.34 10.89
C ILE A 17 43.91 -23.32 9.79
N THR A 18 45.02 -22.76 9.29
CA THR A 18 45.00 -21.83 8.14
C THR A 18 45.47 -22.55 6.89
N ILE A 19 44.68 -22.51 5.82
CA ILE A 19 45.00 -23.15 4.54
C ILE A 19 44.80 -22.18 3.37
N ASN A 20 45.53 -22.40 2.28
CA ASN A 20 45.33 -21.74 0.99
C ASN A 20 44.81 -22.75 -0.05
N GLU A 21 44.50 -22.27 -1.25
CA GLU A 21 43.95 -23.10 -2.35
C GLU A 21 44.86 -24.25 -2.81
N ASN A 22 46.16 -24.22 -2.45
CA ASN A 22 47.16 -25.25 -2.79
C ASN A 22 47.56 -26.14 -1.61
N SER A 23 46.94 -25.96 -0.44
CA SER A 23 47.21 -26.81 0.73
C SER A 23 46.85 -28.26 0.44
N THR A 24 47.81 -29.17 0.66
CA THR A 24 47.60 -30.62 0.54
C THR A 24 46.41 -31.06 1.41
N GLY A 25 45.55 -31.92 0.87
CA GLY A 25 44.34 -32.41 1.54
C GLY A 25 43.20 -31.39 1.72
N GLY A 26 43.44 -30.11 1.48
CA GLY A 26 42.44 -29.05 1.40
C GLY A 26 41.55 -28.93 2.65
N ILE A 27 40.31 -28.50 2.45
CA ILE A 27 39.32 -28.34 3.53
C ILE A 27 38.95 -29.70 4.12
N LYS A 28 38.93 -30.77 3.30
CA LYS A 28 38.55 -32.12 3.73
C LYS A 28 39.47 -32.66 4.82
N GLU A 29 40.79 -32.53 4.65
CA GLU A 29 41.76 -32.94 5.67
C GLU A 29 41.64 -32.07 6.93
N ALA A 30 41.49 -30.76 6.78
CA ALA A 30 41.36 -29.84 7.91
C ALA A 30 40.13 -30.15 8.79
N VAL A 31 39.00 -30.54 8.19
CA VAL A 31 37.79 -30.94 8.94
C VAL A 31 37.97 -32.25 9.71
N ASN A 32 38.78 -33.18 9.19
CA ASN A 32 39.00 -34.50 9.82
C ASN A 32 39.83 -34.46 11.11
N THR A 33 40.40 -33.30 11.46
CA THR A 33 41.18 -33.12 12.69
C THR A 33 40.34 -33.00 13.97
N GLY A 34 39.00 -33.02 13.85
CA GLY A 34 38.05 -32.86 14.96
C GLY A 34 37.64 -31.39 15.14
N ASN A 35 37.30 -30.98 16.36
CA ASN A 35 36.87 -29.61 16.68
C ASN A 35 37.90 -28.56 16.20
N SER A 36 37.52 -27.76 15.20
CA SER A 36 38.48 -26.91 14.48
C SER A 36 37.87 -25.60 13.97
N THR A 37 38.70 -24.55 13.95
CA THR A 37 38.46 -23.32 13.19
C THR A 37 39.39 -23.28 11.99
N ILE A 38 38.81 -23.46 10.81
CA ILE A 38 39.49 -23.50 9.53
C ILE A 38 39.41 -22.11 8.89
N ILE A 39 40.58 -21.52 8.67
CA ILE A 39 40.75 -20.17 8.12
C ILE A 39 41.25 -20.31 6.68
N LEU A 40 40.44 -19.84 5.74
CA LEU A 40 40.76 -19.88 4.31
C LEU A 40 41.39 -18.56 3.87
N GLU A 41 42.62 -18.60 3.36
CA GLU A 41 43.17 -17.48 2.59
C GLU A 41 42.27 -17.18 1.37
N SER A 42 42.35 -15.95 0.84
CA SER A 42 41.64 -15.62 -0.40
C SER A 42 42.15 -16.51 -1.54
N GLY A 43 41.23 -17.14 -2.27
CA GLY A 43 41.56 -18.09 -3.32
C GLY A 43 40.33 -18.87 -3.79
N THR A 44 40.51 -19.71 -4.79
CA THR A 44 39.48 -20.62 -5.31
C THR A 44 39.84 -22.07 -4.99
N TYR A 45 39.12 -22.64 -4.04
CA TYR A 45 39.26 -24.00 -3.56
C TYR A 45 38.45 -24.93 -4.46
N LYS A 46 39.15 -25.75 -5.25
CA LYS A 46 38.59 -26.68 -6.24
C LYS A 46 39.03 -28.12 -5.97
N GLY A 47 38.34 -29.06 -6.61
CA GLY A 47 38.72 -30.47 -6.61
C GLY A 47 38.29 -31.22 -5.35
N GLU A 48 38.47 -32.54 -5.39
CA GLU A 48 37.91 -33.50 -4.43
C GLU A 48 38.37 -33.28 -2.98
N ASN A 49 39.48 -32.56 -2.77
CA ASN A 49 39.98 -32.22 -1.44
C ASN A 49 39.20 -31.09 -0.75
N ASN A 50 38.29 -30.42 -1.47
CA ASN A 50 37.53 -29.27 -0.98
C ASN A 50 36.00 -29.48 -1.04
N THR A 51 35.56 -30.64 -1.50
CA THR A 51 34.16 -31.06 -1.64
C THR A 51 33.95 -32.40 -0.95
N GLU A 52 32.71 -32.85 -0.84
CA GLU A 52 32.35 -34.16 -0.30
C GLU A 52 32.83 -34.38 1.14
N ILE A 53 32.56 -33.40 2.00
CA ILE A 53 33.08 -33.33 3.36
C ILE A 53 31.99 -33.71 4.37
N GLY A 54 32.28 -34.64 5.29
CA GLY A 54 31.37 -35.00 6.38
C GLY A 54 31.78 -34.38 7.72
N VAL A 55 30.88 -33.63 8.36
CA VAL A 55 31.01 -33.17 9.75
C VAL A 55 30.25 -34.12 10.66
N ARG A 56 30.98 -34.80 11.55
CA ARG A 56 30.42 -35.77 12.50
C ARG A 56 29.64 -35.10 13.63
N TYR A 57 28.73 -35.84 14.27
CA TYR A 57 27.79 -35.31 15.26
C TYR A 57 28.46 -34.74 16.52
N GLU A 58 29.64 -35.24 16.87
CA GLU A 58 30.44 -34.80 17.99
C GLU A 58 31.28 -33.54 17.69
N ASN A 59 31.37 -33.14 16.42
CA ASN A 59 32.30 -32.09 15.98
C ASN A 59 31.66 -30.70 15.94
N ASN A 60 32.44 -29.70 16.35
CA ASN A 60 32.20 -28.27 16.20
C ASN A 60 33.22 -27.70 15.21
N ILE A 61 32.75 -27.36 14.01
CA ILE A 61 33.59 -26.88 12.90
C ILE A 61 33.21 -25.46 12.53
N ILE A 62 34.21 -24.59 12.41
CA ILE A 62 34.06 -23.25 11.84
C ILE A 62 34.89 -23.19 10.57
N ILE A 63 34.31 -22.81 9.44
CA ILE A 63 35.01 -22.53 8.18
C ILE A 63 34.79 -21.06 7.84
N LYS A 64 35.86 -20.28 7.78
CA LYS A 64 35.78 -18.83 7.53
C LYS A 64 36.82 -18.34 6.54
N SER A 65 36.46 -17.37 5.71
CA SER A 65 37.46 -16.59 4.98
C SER A 65 38.26 -15.72 5.95
N LYS A 66 39.58 -15.67 5.76
CA LYS A 66 40.48 -14.76 6.46
C LYS A 66 40.15 -13.30 6.16
N ASN A 67 39.87 -13.00 4.89
CA ASN A 67 39.51 -11.66 4.44
C ASN A 67 38.01 -11.59 4.07
N PRO A 68 37.17 -10.87 4.84
CA PRO A 68 35.74 -10.74 4.55
C PRO A 68 35.43 -9.97 3.26
N ASN A 69 36.36 -9.12 2.80
CA ASN A 69 36.21 -8.30 1.59
C ASN A 69 36.76 -9.00 0.34
N ASN A 70 37.55 -10.06 0.51
CA ASN A 70 38.04 -10.92 -0.56
C ASN A 70 37.83 -12.37 -0.15
N LYS A 71 36.57 -12.80 -0.22
CA LYS A 71 36.10 -14.09 0.28
C LYS A 71 36.75 -15.24 -0.47
N ALA A 72 37.11 -16.30 0.24
CA ALA A 72 37.44 -17.59 -0.35
C ALA A 72 36.24 -18.14 -1.14
N ILE A 73 36.52 -18.67 -2.33
CA ILE A 73 35.54 -19.28 -3.22
C ILE A 73 35.69 -20.79 -3.11
N ILE A 74 34.62 -21.47 -2.70
CA ILE A 74 34.48 -22.91 -2.77
C ILE A 74 33.77 -23.21 -4.10
N ASP A 75 34.54 -23.66 -5.08
CA ASP A 75 34.02 -24.06 -6.38
C ASP A 75 33.87 -25.58 -6.37
N CYS A 76 32.62 -26.02 -6.21
CA CYS A 76 32.28 -27.40 -5.98
C CYS A 76 32.43 -28.29 -7.23
N ASN A 77 32.71 -27.72 -8.40
CA ASN A 77 32.93 -28.45 -9.65
C ASN A 77 31.90 -29.56 -9.93
N ASN A 78 30.62 -29.22 -9.79
CA ASN A 78 29.48 -30.14 -9.91
C ASN A 78 29.44 -31.29 -8.90
N SER A 79 30.01 -31.10 -7.71
CA SER A 79 29.85 -31.99 -6.55
C SER A 79 29.14 -31.26 -5.40
N TRP A 80 28.84 -31.99 -4.32
CA TRP A 80 28.32 -31.43 -3.08
C TRP A 80 29.47 -30.93 -2.21
N PHE A 81 29.24 -29.90 -1.39
CA PHE A 81 30.26 -29.34 -0.53
C PHE A 81 30.40 -30.11 0.78
N ILE A 82 29.37 -30.06 1.63
CA ILE A 82 29.50 -30.49 3.03
C ILE A 82 28.18 -31.03 3.60
N GLY A 83 28.26 -32.18 4.26
CA GLY A 83 27.19 -32.79 5.04
C GLY A 83 27.46 -32.58 6.52
N ASN A 84 26.47 -32.10 7.26
CA ASN A 84 26.61 -31.75 8.67
C ASN A 84 25.67 -32.56 9.58
N ALA A 85 26.24 -33.41 10.43
CA ALA A 85 25.54 -34.03 11.56
C ALA A 85 25.86 -33.36 12.90
N GLY A 86 26.89 -32.50 12.97
CA GLY A 86 27.35 -31.82 14.18
C GLY A 86 26.99 -30.33 14.21
N ASN A 87 27.91 -29.49 14.66
CA ASN A 87 27.77 -28.05 14.68
C ASN A 87 28.71 -27.40 13.66
N LEU A 88 28.16 -26.82 12.60
CA LEU A 88 28.92 -26.18 11.52
C LEU A 88 28.66 -24.67 11.49
N THR A 89 29.72 -23.88 11.36
CA THR A 89 29.61 -22.43 11.13
C THR A 89 30.38 -22.05 9.87
N LEU A 90 29.70 -21.46 8.89
CA LEU A 90 30.26 -20.94 7.65
C LEU A 90 30.24 -19.41 7.68
N ILE A 91 31.39 -18.76 7.45
CA ILE A 91 31.51 -17.30 7.56
C ILE A 91 32.24 -16.71 6.36
N ASN A 92 31.63 -15.71 5.72
CA ASN A 92 32.26 -14.94 4.65
C ASN A 92 32.73 -15.80 3.46
N LEU A 93 31.99 -16.83 3.07
CA LEU A 93 32.37 -17.72 1.95
C LEU A 93 31.57 -17.40 0.68
N ILE A 94 32.10 -17.79 -0.47
CA ILE A 94 31.36 -17.87 -1.74
C ILE A 94 31.31 -19.35 -2.16
N ILE A 95 30.13 -19.91 -2.37
CA ILE A 95 29.92 -21.30 -2.79
C ILE A 95 29.26 -21.31 -4.17
N VAL A 96 29.90 -21.97 -5.14
CA VAL A 96 29.48 -21.98 -6.55
C VAL A 96 29.55 -23.36 -7.17
N ASN A 97 28.80 -23.52 -8.27
CA ASN A 97 28.83 -24.72 -9.13
C ASN A 97 28.60 -26.03 -8.37
N GLY A 98 27.79 -25.99 -7.31
CA GLY A 98 27.43 -27.17 -6.54
C GLY A 98 26.32 -27.99 -7.20
N GLN A 99 26.37 -29.29 -6.94
CA GLN A 99 25.33 -30.29 -7.23
C GLN A 99 24.94 -31.03 -5.96
N GLY A 100 23.80 -31.70 -6.00
CA GLY A 100 23.39 -32.67 -4.99
C GLY A 100 24.07 -34.02 -5.19
N MET A 101 24.03 -34.88 -4.17
CA MET A 101 24.44 -36.28 -4.30
C MET A 101 23.44 -37.05 -5.18
N GLU A 102 23.92 -37.80 -6.18
CA GLU A 102 23.05 -38.57 -7.09
C GLU A 102 22.37 -39.76 -6.40
N GLU A 103 22.97 -40.32 -5.34
CA GLU A 103 22.43 -41.45 -4.57
C GLU A 103 22.33 -41.12 -3.08
N GLY A 104 21.18 -41.38 -2.45
CA GLY A 104 20.98 -41.25 -1.00
C GLY A 104 19.96 -40.19 -0.57
N ILE A 105 19.74 -40.08 0.75
CA ILE A 105 18.78 -39.16 1.38
C ILE A 105 19.25 -37.69 1.41
N THR A 106 20.45 -37.39 0.89
CA THR A 106 21.13 -36.10 1.03
C THR A 106 21.41 -35.44 -0.33
N GLN A 107 20.45 -34.68 -0.85
CA GLN A 107 20.49 -34.20 -2.25
C GLN A 107 20.92 -32.73 -2.39
N GLY A 108 21.52 -32.11 -1.37
CA GLY A 108 21.91 -30.70 -1.44
C GLY A 108 23.41 -30.45 -1.59
N VAL A 109 23.79 -29.24 -2.04
CA VAL A 109 25.20 -28.79 -1.99
C VAL A 109 25.69 -28.78 -0.54
N ILE A 110 24.82 -28.34 0.36
CA ILE A 110 24.96 -28.51 1.81
C ILE A 110 23.79 -29.34 2.29
N THR A 111 24.07 -30.40 3.04
CA THR A 111 23.04 -31.15 3.76
C THR A 111 23.23 -30.99 5.26
N ASN A 112 22.17 -30.60 5.97
CA ASN A 112 22.19 -30.35 7.40
C ASN A 112 21.20 -31.27 8.15
N LEU A 113 21.75 -32.06 9.06
CA LEU A 113 21.06 -32.87 10.07
C LEU A 113 21.36 -32.38 11.50
N GLY A 114 22.45 -31.63 11.69
CA GLY A 114 22.83 -30.99 12.95
C GLY A 114 22.45 -29.51 13.01
N THR A 115 23.31 -28.70 13.65
CA THR A 115 23.14 -27.23 13.67
C THR A 115 24.09 -26.56 12.70
N ILE A 116 23.59 -25.68 11.84
CA ILE A 116 24.41 -24.88 10.93
C ILE A 116 24.15 -23.37 11.09
N TYR A 117 25.23 -22.59 11.17
CA TYR A 117 25.22 -21.14 11.08
C TYR A 117 25.86 -20.70 9.77
N ILE A 118 25.15 -19.89 8.99
CA ILE A 118 25.63 -19.37 7.70
C ILE A 118 25.60 -17.85 7.77
N ILE A 119 26.78 -17.24 7.82
CA ILE A 119 26.94 -15.82 8.14
C ILE A 119 27.70 -15.13 7.02
N ASN A 120 27.04 -14.18 6.35
CA ASN A 120 27.64 -13.41 5.27
C ASN A 120 28.22 -14.29 4.15
N CYS A 121 27.54 -15.38 3.81
CA CYS A 121 27.94 -16.26 2.70
C CYS A 121 27.17 -15.92 1.41
N SER A 122 27.75 -16.24 0.26
CA SER A 122 27.10 -16.15 -1.04
C SER A 122 27.02 -17.51 -1.70
N PHE A 123 25.84 -17.89 -2.18
CA PHE A 123 25.58 -19.11 -2.93
C PHE A 123 25.14 -18.74 -4.33
N MET A 124 25.96 -19.05 -5.34
CA MET A 124 25.74 -18.53 -6.69
C MET A 124 25.85 -19.63 -7.76
N ASN A 125 24.91 -19.63 -8.69
CA ASN A 125 24.92 -20.49 -9.87
C ASN A 125 25.04 -22.00 -9.54
N ASN A 126 24.46 -22.44 -8.42
CA ASN A 126 24.33 -23.86 -8.10
C ASN A 126 23.11 -24.39 -8.86
N ASN A 127 23.30 -25.42 -9.70
CA ASN A 127 22.28 -25.87 -10.65
C ASN A 127 21.95 -27.35 -10.45
N LEU A 128 21.18 -27.65 -9.42
CA LEU A 128 20.86 -29.00 -9.00
C LEU A 128 19.77 -29.63 -9.86
N THR A 129 19.96 -30.88 -10.24
CA THR A 129 18.91 -31.72 -10.85
C THR A 129 17.94 -32.26 -9.82
N ILE A 130 18.40 -32.47 -8.58
CA ILE A 130 17.66 -33.03 -7.45
C ILE A 130 18.08 -32.28 -6.18
N GLY A 131 17.15 -32.06 -5.23
CA GLY A 131 17.40 -31.34 -3.97
C GLY A 131 17.53 -29.82 -4.14
N SER A 132 18.25 -29.16 -3.24
CA SER A 132 18.44 -27.69 -3.19
C SER A 132 19.88 -27.29 -2.81
N VAL A 133 20.22 -26.00 -2.80
CA VAL A 133 21.56 -25.59 -2.34
C VAL A 133 21.78 -25.94 -0.86
N ILE A 134 20.78 -25.71 -0.01
CA ILE A 134 20.82 -26.09 1.40
C ILE A 134 19.61 -26.97 1.71
N ASN A 135 19.86 -28.25 1.94
CA ASN A 135 18.87 -29.18 2.45
C ASN A 135 18.97 -29.23 3.98
N ASN A 136 17.97 -28.67 4.67
CA ASN A 136 17.85 -28.77 6.12
C ASN A 136 16.83 -29.86 6.47
N ILE A 137 17.32 -31.07 6.75
CA ILE A 137 16.52 -32.30 6.68
C ILE A 137 16.04 -32.73 8.07
N LYS A 138 14.86 -33.34 8.10
CA LYS A 138 14.34 -34.08 9.24
C LYS A 138 14.32 -35.56 8.89
N ILE A 139 14.94 -36.39 9.72
CA ILE A 139 14.91 -37.86 9.61
C ILE A 139 14.16 -38.39 10.82
N SER A 140 13.12 -39.17 10.56
CA SER A 140 12.44 -39.98 11.56
C SER A 140 12.75 -41.45 11.33
N ASP A 141 12.84 -42.24 12.41
CA ASP A 141 12.79 -43.69 12.29
C ASP A 141 11.40 -44.14 11.76
N PRO A 142 11.27 -45.37 11.23
CA PRO A 142 10.01 -45.85 10.64
C PRO A 142 8.80 -45.78 11.59
N ASP A 143 9.05 -45.82 12.90
CA ASP A 143 8.04 -45.76 13.95
C ASP A 143 7.77 -44.33 14.46
N GLY A 144 8.54 -43.33 13.99
CA GLY A 144 8.38 -41.91 14.32
C GLY A 144 8.79 -41.51 15.74
N ILE A 145 9.47 -42.39 16.48
CA ILE A 145 9.86 -42.21 17.89
C ILE A 145 11.13 -41.36 18.01
N ILE A 146 12.10 -41.56 17.12
CA ILE A 146 13.36 -40.80 17.10
C ILE A 146 13.34 -39.89 15.88
N THR A 147 13.29 -38.58 16.12
CA THR A 147 13.40 -37.56 15.09
C THR A 147 14.70 -36.77 15.28
N VAL A 148 15.54 -36.75 14.25
CA VAL A 148 16.67 -35.83 14.13
C VAL A 148 16.29 -34.76 13.11
N ALA A 149 16.26 -33.49 13.51
CA ALA A 149 15.92 -32.37 12.65
C ALA A 149 17.06 -31.36 12.60
N GLY A 150 17.50 -31.03 11.39
CA GLY A 150 18.48 -29.97 11.17
C GLY A 150 17.97 -28.62 11.68
N SER A 151 18.88 -27.84 12.27
CA SER A 151 18.65 -26.45 12.67
C SER A 151 19.56 -25.52 11.89
N ALA A 152 18.99 -24.62 11.08
CA ALA A 152 19.74 -23.71 10.22
C ALA A 152 19.48 -22.23 10.57
N TYR A 153 20.56 -21.48 10.76
CA TYR A 153 20.54 -20.05 11.06
C TYR A 153 21.29 -19.29 9.97
N ILE A 154 20.56 -18.58 9.11
CA ILE A 154 21.11 -17.91 7.92
C ILE A 154 21.01 -16.40 8.10
N ILE A 155 22.16 -15.72 8.13
CA ILE A 155 22.25 -14.30 8.46
C ILE A 155 23.09 -13.58 7.42
N ASN A 156 22.59 -12.43 6.93
CA ASN A 156 23.31 -11.55 6.00
C ASN A 156 23.82 -12.25 4.74
N SER A 157 23.14 -13.30 4.28
CA SER A 157 23.63 -14.17 3.19
C SER A 157 22.87 -13.94 1.88
N THR A 158 23.46 -14.34 0.76
CA THR A 158 22.90 -14.11 -0.57
C THR A 158 22.81 -15.39 -1.38
N PHE A 159 21.66 -15.62 -2.01
CA PHE A 159 21.38 -16.76 -2.90
C PHE A 159 21.00 -16.22 -4.28
N ILE A 160 21.85 -16.46 -5.28
CA ILE A 160 21.75 -15.83 -6.59
C ILE A 160 21.78 -16.88 -7.71
N ASN A 161 20.78 -16.85 -8.58
CA ASN A 161 20.68 -17.71 -9.77
C ASN A 161 20.82 -19.22 -9.44
N ASN A 162 20.34 -19.65 -8.29
CA ASN A 162 20.35 -21.08 -7.96
C ASN A 162 19.12 -21.75 -8.57
N LYS A 163 19.33 -22.95 -9.10
CA LYS A 163 18.31 -23.76 -9.73
C LYS A 163 18.28 -25.14 -9.11
N ALA A 164 17.07 -25.64 -8.89
CA ALA A 164 16.83 -26.89 -8.18
C ALA A 164 15.52 -27.53 -8.65
N LEU A 165 15.25 -28.77 -8.25
CA LEU A 165 13.92 -29.35 -8.37
C LEU A 165 12.97 -28.74 -7.32
N GLU A 166 13.47 -28.58 -6.10
CA GLU A 166 12.73 -28.24 -4.90
C GLU A 166 13.48 -27.17 -4.13
N GLY A 167 12.91 -25.96 -4.02
CA GLY A 167 13.57 -24.86 -3.35
C GLY A 167 14.84 -24.43 -4.08
N GLY A 168 14.75 -23.43 -4.98
CA GLY A 168 15.90 -22.99 -5.80
C GLY A 168 17.19 -22.77 -4.99
N ALA A 169 17.04 -22.29 -3.76
CA ALA A 169 18.08 -22.12 -2.78
C ALA A 169 17.98 -23.10 -1.59
N ILE A 170 16.79 -23.30 -1.03
CA ILE A 170 16.64 -24.01 0.25
C ILE A 170 15.46 -24.96 0.21
N PHE A 171 15.71 -26.19 0.63
CA PHE A 171 14.70 -27.17 1.01
C PHE A 171 14.74 -27.36 2.53
N ASN A 172 13.61 -27.19 3.22
CA ASN A 172 13.53 -27.24 4.68
C ASN A 172 12.46 -28.21 5.17
N GLN A 173 12.89 -29.19 5.96
CA GLN A 173 12.04 -30.05 6.78
C GLN A 173 12.34 -29.91 8.29
N GLY A 174 13.47 -29.30 8.64
CA GLY A 174 13.86 -29.00 10.02
C GLY A 174 13.44 -27.61 10.48
N ASN A 175 14.21 -27.04 11.40
CA ASN A 175 14.03 -25.67 11.89
C ASN A 175 14.93 -24.70 11.12
N ILE A 176 14.37 -23.62 10.57
CA ILE A 176 15.16 -22.60 9.90
C ILE A 176 14.80 -21.19 10.34
N SER A 177 15.82 -20.38 10.60
CA SER A 177 15.71 -18.94 10.85
C SER A 177 16.58 -18.18 9.86
N ILE A 178 15.97 -17.27 9.09
CA ILE A 178 16.62 -16.49 8.05
C ILE A 178 16.48 -15.01 8.38
N ALA A 179 17.59 -14.27 8.40
CA ALA A 179 17.60 -12.85 8.70
C ALA A 179 18.48 -12.06 7.73
N ASN A 180 17.99 -10.89 7.32
CA ASN A 180 18.76 -9.90 6.54
C ASN A 180 19.40 -10.50 5.28
N SER A 181 18.73 -11.46 4.64
CA SER A 181 19.29 -12.23 3.52
C SER A 181 18.56 -11.93 2.23
N ASN A 182 19.23 -12.17 1.09
CA ASN A 182 18.69 -11.87 -0.23
C ASN A 182 18.62 -13.12 -1.10
N PHE A 183 17.47 -13.36 -1.71
CA PHE A 183 17.20 -14.43 -2.66
C PHE A 183 16.84 -13.81 -4.00
N THR A 184 17.74 -13.91 -4.98
CA THR A 184 17.60 -13.25 -6.27
C THR A 184 17.69 -14.24 -7.42
N ASN A 185 16.69 -14.21 -8.31
CA ASN A 185 16.64 -15.03 -9.53
C ASN A 185 16.78 -16.55 -9.27
N ASN A 186 16.37 -17.04 -8.10
CA ASN A 186 16.37 -18.49 -7.87
C ASN A 186 15.14 -19.10 -8.56
N SER A 187 15.30 -20.33 -9.06
CA SER A 187 14.21 -21.04 -9.73
C SER A 187 14.13 -22.50 -9.33
N ALA A 188 12.92 -23.00 -9.14
CA ALA A 188 12.67 -24.42 -8.92
C ALA A 188 11.32 -24.86 -9.48
N ASN A 189 11.04 -26.15 -9.48
CA ASN A 189 9.72 -26.65 -9.80
C ASN A 189 8.73 -26.22 -8.71
N THR A 190 9.11 -26.42 -7.45
CA THR A 190 8.32 -26.06 -6.27
C THR A 190 9.11 -25.09 -5.39
N GLY A 191 8.52 -23.94 -5.03
CA GLY A 191 9.17 -22.93 -4.20
C GLY A 191 10.38 -22.31 -4.87
N GLY A 192 10.21 -21.24 -5.66
CA GLY A 192 11.28 -20.76 -6.54
C GLY A 192 12.60 -20.42 -5.84
N ALA A 193 12.55 -19.99 -4.57
CA ALA A 193 13.73 -19.87 -3.70
C ALA A 193 13.71 -20.89 -2.56
N ILE A 194 12.60 -21.01 -1.84
CA ILE A 194 12.48 -21.86 -0.66
C ILE A 194 11.29 -22.80 -0.83
N TYR A 195 11.53 -24.08 -0.60
CA TYR A 195 10.49 -25.05 -0.33
C TYR A 195 10.59 -25.47 1.13
N ASN A 196 9.56 -25.15 1.91
CA ASN A 196 9.36 -25.62 3.27
C ASN A 196 8.35 -26.76 3.27
N ASP A 197 8.79 -27.93 3.70
CA ASP A 197 8.04 -29.18 3.76
C ASP A 197 7.89 -29.56 5.24
N GLU A 198 6.76 -29.16 5.84
CA GLU A 198 6.42 -29.36 7.26
C GLU A 198 7.38 -28.74 8.31
N GLY A 199 8.50 -28.17 7.90
CA GLY A 199 9.50 -27.57 8.78
C GLY A 199 9.07 -26.25 9.43
N LEU A 200 9.64 -25.93 10.60
CA LEU A 200 9.45 -24.60 11.20
C LEU A 200 10.31 -23.58 10.47
N MET A 201 9.71 -22.47 10.07
CA MET A 201 10.40 -21.42 9.32
C MET A 201 10.07 -20.02 9.84
N GLU A 202 11.13 -19.27 10.15
CA GLU A 202 11.06 -17.86 10.48
C GLU A 202 11.96 -17.03 9.55
N ILE A 203 11.41 -15.97 8.96
CA ILE A 203 12.12 -15.10 8.02
C ILE A 203 11.93 -13.64 8.43
N TYR A 204 13.05 -12.95 8.61
CA TYR A 204 13.09 -11.56 9.05
C TYR A 204 13.88 -10.69 8.07
N SER A 205 13.34 -9.51 7.77
CA SER A 205 14.07 -8.43 7.10
C SER A 205 14.81 -8.85 5.83
N SER A 206 14.23 -9.78 5.06
CA SER A 206 14.86 -10.41 3.90
C SER A 206 14.17 -10.02 2.59
N VAL A 207 14.88 -10.16 1.47
CA VAL A 207 14.39 -9.78 0.14
C VAL A 207 14.33 -11.00 -0.77
N PHE A 208 13.19 -11.19 -1.43
CA PHE A 208 12.95 -12.18 -2.47
C PHE A 208 12.65 -11.46 -3.78
N LEU A 209 13.62 -11.44 -4.68
CA LEU A 209 13.57 -10.71 -5.94
C LEU A 209 13.63 -11.68 -7.14
N ASN A 210 12.67 -11.57 -8.05
CA ASN A 210 12.65 -12.30 -9.32
C ASN A 210 12.77 -13.83 -9.19
N ASN A 211 12.32 -14.42 -8.08
CA ASN A 211 12.32 -15.87 -7.93
C ASN A 211 11.13 -16.47 -8.68
N LYS A 212 11.32 -17.70 -9.18
CA LYS A 212 10.33 -18.34 -10.04
C LYS A 212 10.10 -19.81 -9.70
N ALA A 213 8.85 -20.17 -9.43
CA ALA A 213 8.41 -21.57 -9.48
C ALA A 213 7.86 -21.88 -10.87
N ILE A 214 8.38 -22.92 -11.52
CA ILE A 214 7.96 -23.33 -12.87
C ILE A 214 6.97 -24.51 -12.85
N GLY A 215 6.85 -25.20 -11.72
CA GLY A 215 5.95 -26.32 -11.55
C GLY A 215 4.49 -25.90 -11.40
N GLU A 216 3.65 -26.92 -11.35
CA GLU A 216 2.20 -26.78 -11.31
C GLU A 216 1.68 -26.31 -9.95
N ASN A 217 2.41 -26.64 -8.88
CA ASN A 217 2.11 -26.29 -7.51
C ASN A 217 3.16 -25.30 -6.97
N GLY A 218 2.75 -24.43 -6.06
CA GLY A 218 3.66 -23.68 -5.21
C GLY A 218 3.73 -22.18 -5.39
N GLY A 219 4.72 -21.57 -4.72
CA GLY A 219 4.94 -20.12 -4.69
C GLY A 219 6.22 -19.68 -5.37
N GLY A 220 6.17 -18.51 -6.01
CA GLY A 220 7.27 -18.00 -6.84
C GLY A 220 8.56 -17.77 -6.07
N ALA A 221 8.46 -17.38 -4.80
CA ALA A 221 9.58 -17.31 -3.88
C ALA A 221 9.54 -18.47 -2.88
N ILE A 222 8.41 -18.64 -2.19
CA ILE A 222 8.28 -19.61 -1.09
C ILE A 222 7.09 -20.51 -1.35
N PHE A 223 7.31 -21.81 -1.26
CA PHE A 223 6.22 -22.75 -1.02
C PHE A 223 6.30 -23.29 0.40
N ASN A 224 5.18 -23.24 1.12
CA ASN A 224 5.04 -23.81 2.45
C ASN A 224 4.03 -24.94 2.40
N ASP A 225 4.51 -26.18 2.44
CA ASP A 225 3.69 -27.37 2.41
C ASP A 225 3.44 -27.90 3.82
N TYR A 226 2.16 -28.06 4.17
CA TYR A 226 1.65 -28.72 5.37
C TYR A 226 2.44 -28.46 6.66
N CYS A 227 2.39 -27.23 7.17
CA CYS A 227 2.96 -26.92 8.49
C CYS A 227 1.86 -26.57 9.49
N ASP A 228 1.74 -27.38 10.54
CA ASP A 228 0.83 -27.15 11.67
C ASP A 228 1.24 -25.93 12.50
N ILE A 229 2.54 -25.65 12.54
CA ILE A 229 3.09 -24.47 13.21
C ILE A 229 3.09 -23.31 12.21
N PRO A 230 2.47 -22.17 12.53
CA PRO A 230 2.48 -21.02 11.62
C PRO A 230 3.89 -20.53 11.33
N ILE A 231 4.29 -20.50 10.05
CA ILE A 231 5.56 -19.90 9.66
C ILE A 231 5.50 -18.37 9.82
N ILE A 232 6.61 -17.75 10.21
CA ILE A 232 6.69 -16.30 10.46
C ILE A 232 7.46 -15.63 9.34
N ILE A 233 6.85 -14.63 8.71
CA ILE A 233 7.48 -13.78 7.70
C ILE A 233 7.30 -12.33 8.11
N ASP A 234 8.37 -11.68 8.55
CA ASP A 234 8.33 -10.35 9.12
C ASP A 234 9.28 -9.38 8.41
N SER A 235 8.75 -8.21 8.05
CA SER A 235 9.52 -7.10 7.48
C SER A 235 10.26 -7.48 6.19
N CYS A 236 9.70 -8.42 5.43
CA CYS A 236 10.28 -8.93 4.19
C CYS A 236 9.73 -8.22 2.95
N SER A 237 10.47 -8.29 1.84
CA SER A 237 10.03 -7.76 0.55
C SER A 237 10.05 -8.84 -0.53
N PHE A 238 8.90 -9.11 -1.13
CA PHE A 238 8.70 -10.01 -2.25
C PHE A 238 8.41 -9.20 -3.51
N ILE A 239 9.36 -9.19 -4.44
CA ILE A 239 9.36 -8.30 -5.61
C ILE A 239 9.50 -9.13 -6.88
N ASN A 240 8.60 -8.94 -7.84
CA ASN A 240 8.67 -9.56 -9.17
C ASN A 240 8.78 -11.09 -9.16
N ASN A 241 8.27 -11.77 -8.13
CA ASN A 241 8.27 -13.22 -8.11
C ASN A 241 7.11 -13.74 -9.00
N SER A 242 7.28 -14.94 -9.54
CA SER A 242 6.24 -15.55 -10.37
C SER A 242 6.08 -17.06 -10.17
N ALA A 243 4.84 -17.53 -10.26
CA ALA A 243 4.50 -18.95 -10.23
C ALA A 243 3.17 -19.21 -10.94
N LYS A 244 2.74 -20.48 -10.94
CA LYS A 244 1.38 -20.83 -11.34
C LYS A 244 0.35 -20.43 -10.28
N VAL A 245 0.54 -20.86 -9.03
CA VAL A 245 -0.47 -20.71 -7.97
C VAL A 245 -0.24 -19.45 -7.12
N GLY A 246 0.84 -19.35 -6.35
CA GLY A 246 1.14 -18.16 -5.53
C GLY A 246 2.25 -17.31 -6.14
N GLY A 247 1.94 -16.11 -6.64
CA GLY A 247 2.96 -15.36 -7.39
C GLY A 247 4.24 -15.08 -6.59
N SER A 248 4.13 -14.95 -5.27
CA SER A 248 5.29 -14.99 -4.35
C SER A 248 5.23 -16.14 -3.35
N ILE A 249 4.11 -16.33 -2.66
CA ILE A 249 3.97 -17.35 -1.62
C ILE A 249 2.79 -18.26 -1.99
N GLY A 250 3.06 -19.55 -2.06
CA GLY A 250 2.05 -20.60 -2.02
C GLY A 250 2.11 -21.26 -0.64
N SER A 251 0.96 -21.55 -0.02
CA SER A 251 0.94 -22.22 1.28
C SER A 251 -0.27 -23.14 1.44
N SER A 252 -0.02 -24.36 1.88
CA SER A 252 -1.03 -25.32 2.40
C SER A 252 -1.00 -25.42 3.94
N GLY A 253 -0.06 -24.73 4.61
CA GLY A 253 -0.02 -24.57 6.08
C GLY A 253 -0.33 -23.14 6.56
N SER A 254 -0.29 -22.94 7.88
CA SER A 254 -0.57 -21.64 8.51
C SER A 254 0.53 -20.59 8.22
N LEU A 255 0.12 -19.33 8.06
CA LEU A 255 1.00 -18.20 7.72
C LEU A 255 0.84 -17.03 8.70
N ASN A 256 1.95 -16.47 9.16
CA ASN A 256 2.01 -15.20 9.89
C ASN A 256 2.87 -14.17 9.14
N ILE A 257 2.22 -13.29 8.39
CA ILE A 257 2.87 -12.29 7.55
C ILE A 257 2.75 -10.91 8.20
N LEU A 258 3.88 -10.34 8.59
CA LEU A 258 3.97 -9.09 9.34
C LEU A 258 4.80 -8.06 8.57
N ARG A 259 4.34 -6.80 8.51
CA ARG A 259 5.14 -5.64 8.04
C ARG A 259 5.82 -5.84 6.68
N SER A 260 5.25 -6.69 5.83
CA SER A 260 5.91 -7.16 4.61
C SER A 260 5.32 -6.52 3.36
N LYS A 261 6.08 -6.55 2.27
CA LYS A 261 5.70 -5.95 0.98
C LYS A 261 5.66 -7.01 -0.12
N PHE A 262 4.60 -6.97 -0.91
CA PHE A 262 4.39 -7.80 -2.09
C PHE A 262 4.19 -6.87 -3.29
N ILE A 263 5.19 -6.79 -4.16
CA ILE A 263 5.26 -5.81 -5.24
C ILE A 263 5.45 -6.53 -6.57
N ASP A 264 4.57 -6.25 -7.53
CA ASP A 264 4.69 -6.71 -8.92
C ASP A 264 4.81 -8.27 -9.05
N ASN A 265 4.27 -9.03 -8.09
CA ASN A 265 4.28 -10.49 -8.18
C ASN A 265 3.13 -10.99 -9.07
N THR A 266 3.35 -12.09 -9.78
CA THR A 266 2.40 -12.59 -10.78
C THR A 266 2.13 -14.09 -10.64
N ALA A 267 0.86 -14.47 -10.61
CA ALA A 267 0.41 -15.86 -10.72
C ALA A 267 -0.37 -16.09 -12.03
N THR A 268 -0.38 -17.32 -12.55
CA THR A 268 -1.16 -17.69 -13.75
C THR A 268 -2.44 -18.47 -13.46
N SER A 269 -2.71 -18.86 -12.21
CA SER A 269 -3.98 -19.49 -11.79
C SER A 269 -4.46 -19.10 -10.38
N GLY A 270 -3.55 -18.94 -9.41
CA GLY A 270 -3.91 -18.60 -8.02
C GLY A 270 -3.80 -17.11 -7.70
N GLY A 271 -3.40 -16.73 -6.48
CA GLY A 271 -3.29 -15.34 -6.04
C GLY A 271 -1.98 -14.66 -6.43
N GLY A 272 -2.05 -13.42 -6.92
CA GLY A 272 -0.89 -12.75 -7.54
C GLY A 272 0.27 -12.48 -6.57
N GLY A 273 -0.02 -12.23 -5.30
CA GLY A 273 0.97 -12.21 -4.21
C GLY A 273 0.99 -13.55 -3.49
N ILE A 274 -0.12 -13.88 -2.84
CA ILE A 274 -0.25 -15.05 -1.97
C ILE A 274 -1.38 -15.94 -2.47
N ALA A 275 -1.12 -17.23 -2.55
CA ALA A 275 -2.15 -18.26 -2.63
C ALA A 275 -2.07 -19.14 -1.39
N SER A 276 -3.13 -19.14 -0.58
CA SER A 276 -3.26 -20.00 0.58
C SER A 276 -4.29 -21.07 0.27
N ALA A 277 -3.80 -22.28 -0.06
CA ALA A 277 -4.55 -23.43 -0.55
C ALA A 277 -4.05 -24.76 0.04
N GLY A 278 -4.93 -25.52 0.71
CA GLY A 278 -4.67 -26.84 1.31
C GLY A 278 -4.67 -26.79 2.85
N GLY A 279 -4.95 -27.86 3.60
CA GLY A 279 -5.57 -29.15 3.25
C GLY A 279 -6.44 -29.76 4.37
N GLU A 280 -6.58 -29.09 5.52
CA GLU A 280 -7.49 -29.46 6.61
C GLU A 280 -8.20 -28.23 7.21
N LEU A 281 -9.38 -28.43 7.82
CA LEU A 281 -10.11 -27.37 8.52
C LEU A 281 -9.34 -26.93 9.77
N GLY A 282 -8.68 -25.77 9.74
CA GLY A 282 -8.06 -25.19 10.95
C GLY A 282 -6.91 -24.22 10.70
N TYR A 283 -6.27 -24.26 9.53
CA TYR A 283 -5.15 -23.37 9.24
C TYR A 283 -5.55 -21.90 9.10
N ILE A 284 -4.62 -21.02 9.47
CA ILE A 284 -4.84 -19.58 9.55
C ILE A 284 -3.77 -18.84 8.78
N CYS A 285 -4.20 -17.94 7.89
CA CYS A 285 -3.38 -16.93 7.24
C CYS A 285 -3.62 -15.57 7.90
N ASN A 286 -2.63 -15.11 8.66
CA ASN A 286 -2.61 -13.80 9.29
C ASN A 286 -1.73 -12.83 8.49
N ILE A 287 -2.28 -11.68 8.11
CA ILE A 287 -1.58 -10.66 7.34
C ILE A 287 -1.76 -9.30 8.04
N TYR A 288 -0.68 -8.79 8.64
CA TYR A 288 -0.72 -7.59 9.47
C TYR A 288 0.30 -6.55 9.03
N ASN A 289 -0.16 -5.29 8.92
CA ASN A 289 0.69 -4.13 8.62
C ASN A 289 1.46 -4.25 7.27
N SER A 290 0.90 -4.98 6.31
CA SER A 290 1.57 -5.34 5.06
C SER A 290 0.98 -4.59 3.85
N SER A 291 1.70 -4.59 2.73
CA SER A 291 1.24 -3.94 1.48
C SER A 291 1.36 -4.84 0.26
N PHE A 292 0.32 -4.86 -0.56
CA PHE A 292 0.23 -5.55 -1.85
C PHE A 292 0.04 -4.51 -2.94
N ILE A 293 1.04 -4.39 -3.81
CA ILE A 293 1.12 -3.35 -4.83
C ILE A 293 1.33 -4.01 -6.19
N ASN A 294 0.45 -3.70 -7.16
CA ASN A 294 0.56 -4.14 -8.55
C ASN A 294 0.66 -5.67 -8.75
N ASN A 295 0.20 -6.49 -7.80
CA ASN A 295 0.22 -7.94 -8.00
C ASN A 295 -0.86 -8.33 -9.01
N SER A 296 -0.61 -9.39 -9.78
CA SER A 296 -1.50 -9.80 -10.86
C SER A 296 -1.76 -11.30 -10.89
N ALA A 297 -3.00 -11.69 -11.13
CA ALA A 297 -3.43 -13.07 -11.28
C ALA A 297 -4.72 -13.17 -12.11
N PRO A 298 -5.18 -14.35 -12.56
CA PRO A 298 -6.56 -14.49 -13.01
C PRO A 298 -7.58 -14.32 -11.87
N MET A 299 -7.28 -14.86 -10.69
CA MET A 299 -8.17 -14.89 -9.53
C MET A 299 -7.51 -14.28 -8.30
N GLY A 300 -8.07 -13.19 -7.74
CA GLY A 300 -7.48 -12.52 -6.57
C GLY A 300 -6.13 -11.88 -6.90
N GLY A 301 -6.17 -10.65 -7.43
CA GLY A 301 -4.95 -9.97 -7.90
C GLY A 301 -3.82 -9.91 -6.86
N ALA A 302 -4.14 -9.86 -5.56
CA ALA A 302 -3.17 -9.96 -4.48
C ALA A 302 -3.23 -11.29 -3.73
N VAL A 303 -4.42 -11.69 -3.27
CA VAL A 303 -4.58 -12.83 -2.35
C VAL A 303 -5.70 -13.73 -2.86
N LEU A 304 -5.39 -15.00 -3.02
CA LEU A 304 -6.36 -16.09 -3.06
C LEU A 304 -6.24 -16.89 -1.78
N ASN A 305 -7.37 -17.12 -1.13
CA ASN A 305 -7.38 -17.80 0.15
C ASN A 305 -8.55 -18.78 0.27
N ILE A 306 -8.27 -19.96 0.82
CA ILE A 306 -9.27 -20.97 1.16
C ILE A 306 -9.21 -21.43 2.64
N MET A 307 -8.35 -20.82 3.46
CA MET A 307 -8.20 -21.10 4.92
C MET A 307 -8.69 -19.91 5.76
N GLN A 308 -8.66 -19.93 7.10
CA GLN A 308 -9.07 -18.72 7.83
C GLN A 308 -8.15 -17.54 7.49
N LEU A 309 -8.71 -16.39 7.09
CA LEU A 309 -7.93 -15.20 6.70
C LEU A 309 -8.18 -14.01 7.62
N ASN A 310 -7.12 -13.54 8.28
CA ASN A 310 -7.14 -12.33 9.10
C ASN A 310 -6.24 -11.27 8.48
N ILE A 311 -6.83 -10.15 8.07
CA ILE A 311 -6.15 -9.00 7.48
C ILE A 311 -6.38 -7.77 8.36
N PHE A 312 -5.30 -7.21 8.88
CA PHE A 312 -5.36 -5.99 9.69
C PHE A 312 -4.30 -4.97 9.31
N ASN A 313 -4.73 -3.71 9.17
CA ASN A 313 -3.85 -2.59 8.88
C ASN A 313 -3.05 -2.75 7.57
N CYS A 314 -3.65 -3.36 6.53
CA CYS A 314 -2.99 -3.63 5.25
C CYS A 314 -3.35 -2.62 4.15
N ASN A 315 -2.54 -2.57 3.09
CA ASN A 315 -2.78 -1.73 1.91
C ASN A 315 -2.80 -2.61 0.65
N PHE A 316 -3.86 -2.55 -0.13
CA PHE A 316 -4.00 -3.22 -1.43
C PHE A 316 -4.15 -2.14 -2.50
N THR A 317 -3.12 -1.95 -3.33
CA THR A 317 -3.08 -0.89 -4.34
C THR A 317 -2.77 -1.46 -5.71
N ASN A 318 -3.58 -1.11 -6.71
CA ASN A 318 -3.37 -1.48 -8.12
C ASN A 318 -3.26 -3.00 -8.38
N ASN A 319 -3.78 -3.86 -7.50
CA ASN A 319 -3.76 -5.29 -7.76
C ASN A 319 -4.80 -5.62 -8.83
N LYS A 320 -4.46 -6.57 -9.71
CA LYS A 320 -5.23 -6.86 -10.91
C LYS A 320 -5.60 -8.34 -10.97
N ALA A 321 -6.90 -8.62 -11.02
CA ALA A 321 -7.39 -9.92 -11.49
C ALA A 321 -7.76 -9.84 -12.98
N ASN A 322 -7.37 -10.83 -13.78
CA ASN A 322 -7.78 -10.87 -15.19
C ASN A 322 -9.19 -11.45 -15.36
N GLU A 323 -9.69 -12.21 -14.38
CA GLU A 323 -11.01 -12.84 -14.42
C GLU A 323 -11.88 -12.36 -13.24
N THR A 324 -11.57 -12.79 -12.01
CA THR A 324 -12.45 -12.61 -10.83
C THR A 324 -11.69 -12.15 -9.58
N GLY A 325 -12.25 -11.18 -8.85
CA GLY A 325 -11.76 -10.74 -7.53
C GLY A 325 -10.54 -9.82 -7.61
N GLU A 326 -10.77 -8.50 -7.49
CA GLU A 326 -9.76 -7.48 -7.79
C GLU A 326 -8.50 -7.60 -6.92
N ALA A 327 -8.65 -7.58 -5.59
CA ALA A 327 -7.52 -7.72 -4.67
C ALA A 327 -7.55 -9.06 -3.94
N ILE A 328 -8.67 -9.40 -3.32
CA ILE A 328 -8.81 -10.58 -2.48
C ILE A 328 -9.95 -11.45 -2.99
N ILE A 329 -9.68 -12.74 -3.12
CA ILE A 329 -10.70 -13.77 -3.21
C ILE A 329 -10.60 -14.68 -1.98
N ASN A 330 -11.71 -14.83 -1.26
CA ASN A 330 -11.81 -15.68 -0.09
C ASN A 330 -12.87 -16.76 -0.35
N LEU A 331 -12.43 -18.00 -0.46
CA LEU A 331 -13.29 -19.15 -0.71
C LEU A 331 -13.51 -19.92 0.59
N ILE A 332 -14.76 -20.27 0.90
CA ILE A 332 -15.14 -21.32 1.86
C ILE A 332 -14.37 -21.25 3.21
N SER A 333 -14.27 -20.06 3.83
CA SER A 333 -13.46 -19.89 5.06
C SER A 333 -13.82 -18.64 5.88
N PRO A 334 -13.50 -18.60 7.20
CA PRO A 334 -13.66 -17.39 8.00
C PRO A 334 -12.79 -16.24 7.48
N LEU A 335 -13.33 -15.03 7.48
CA LEU A 335 -12.62 -13.84 7.01
C LEU A 335 -12.77 -12.68 8.00
N ASN A 336 -11.66 -12.08 8.43
CA ASN A 336 -11.66 -10.83 9.15
C ASN A 336 -10.77 -9.80 8.44
N VAL A 337 -11.35 -8.74 7.89
CA VAL A 337 -10.62 -7.64 7.26
C VAL A 337 -10.92 -6.35 7.98
N SER A 338 -9.89 -5.71 8.55
CA SER A 338 -10.08 -4.43 9.21
C SER A 338 -8.93 -3.45 9.10
N ASN A 339 -9.25 -2.17 9.31
CA ASN A 339 -8.31 -1.05 9.26
C ASN A 339 -7.46 -1.02 7.97
N SER A 340 -8.00 -1.51 6.85
CA SER A 340 -7.25 -1.71 5.62
C SER A 340 -7.73 -0.77 4.50
N ASN A 341 -6.84 -0.48 3.55
CA ASN A 341 -7.11 0.38 2.41
C ASN A 341 -7.05 -0.42 1.11
N PHE A 342 -8.07 -0.28 0.29
CA PHE A 342 -8.18 -0.87 -1.05
C PHE A 342 -8.26 0.28 -2.04
N ASN A 343 -7.27 0.41 -2.92
CA ASN A 343 -7.15 1.54 -3.82
C ASN A 343 -6.83 1.12 -5.24
N ASN A 344 -7.73 1.44 -6.17
CA ASN A 344 -7.53 1.24 -7.61
C ASN A 344 -7.19 -0.22 -7.98
N ASN A 345 -7.69 -1.20 -7.22
CA ASN A 345 -7.64 -2.58 -7.67
C ASN A 345 -8.63 -2.76 -8.83
N SER A 346 -8.42 -3.77 -9.66
CA SER A 346 -9.28 -3.99 -10.82
C SER A 346 -9.41 -5.44 -11.23
N ALA A 347 -10.56 -5.76 -11.81
CA ALA A 347 -10.84 -7.04 -12.44
C ALA A 347 -11.75 -6.88 -13.64
N THR A 348 -11.75 -7.86 -14.55
CA THR A 348 -12.75 -7.94 -15.62
C THR A 348 -14.15 -8.12 -15.03
N LYS A 349 -14.27 -8.94 -13.99
CA LYS A 349 -15.49 -9.13 -13.19
C LYS A 349 -15.12 -9.21 -11.70
N GLY A 350 -15.92 -8.65 -10.81
CA GLY A 350 -15.78 -8.87 -9.36
C GLY A 350 -15.58 -7.61 -8.53
N SER A 351 -14.90 -7.75 -7.41
CA SER A 351 -14.80 -6.72 -6.37
C SER A 351 -13.46 -6.71 -5.66
N ASP A 352 -13.13 -5.62 -4.96
CA ASP A 352 -11.95 -5.54 -4.09
C ASP A 352 -11.85 -6.77 -3.17
N ILE A 353 -12.97 -7.19 -2.58
CA ILE A 353 -13.09 -8.45 -1.83
C ILE A 353 -14.21 -9.30 -2.42
N TYR A 354 -13.88 -10.48 -2.94
CA TYR A 354 -14.82 -11.46 -3.49
C TYR A 354 -15.02 -12.62 -2.51
N LEU A 355 -16.29 -13.01 -2.29
CA LEU A 355 -16.70 -14.08 -1.38
C LEU A 355 -17.60 -15.10 -2.12
N SER A 356 -17.32 -16.40 -2.00
CA SER A 356 -18.08 -17.46 -2.70
C SER A 356 -19.07 -18.27 -1.84
N THR A 357 -18.79 -18.53 -0.55
CA THR A 357 -19.72 -19.18 0.39
C THR A 357 -19.45 -18.69 1.82
N ILE A 358 -20.48 -18.62 2.67
CA ILE A 358 -20.40 -18.13 4.05
C ILE A 358 -21.11 -19.08 5.01
N GLN A 359 -20.59 -20.29 5.15
CA GLN A 359 -20.87 -21.06 6.37
C GLN A 359 -20.15 -20.45 7.57
N PHE A 360 -19.05 -19.74 7.29
CA PHE A 360 -18.10 -19.24 8.26
C PHE A 360 -18.29 -17.74 8.58
N PRO A 361 -17.85 -17.27 9.76
CA PRO A 361 -17.97 -15.88 10.12
C PRO A 361 -17.12 -14.97 9.23
N VAL A 362 -17.75 -13.88 8.77
CA VAL A 362 -17.11 -12.84 7.98
C VAL A 362 -17.25 -11.50 8.70
N SER A 363 -16.15 -10.79 8.91
CA SER A 363 -16.11 -9.45 9.49
C SER A 363 -15.29 -8.53 8.59
N ILE A 364 -15.92 -7.52 7.99
CA ILE A 364 -15.24 -6.52 7.17
C ILE A 364 -15.58 -5.15 7.76
N THR A 365 -14.63 -4.57 8.50
CA THR A 365 -14.89 -3.33 9.25
C THR A 365 -13.76 -2.33 9.23
N TYR A 366 -14.09 -1.04 9.27
CA TYR A 366 -13.09 0.04 9.30
C TYR A 366 -12.12 0.04 8.11
N ASN A 367 -12.60 -0.35 6.94
CA ASN A 367 -11.84 -0.33 5.69
C ASN A 367 -12.21 0.88 4.83
N THR A 368 -11.26 1.29 3.98
CA THR A 368 -11.45 2.35 3.00
C THR A 368 -11.29 1.75 1.61
N PHE A 369 -12.33 1.86 0.78
CA PHE A 369 -12.32 1.47 -0.63
C PHE A 369 -12.30 2.74 -1.48
N LEU A 370 -11.27 2.89 -2.29
CA LEU A 370 -10.99 4.09 -3.09
C LEU A 370 -10.77 3.70 -4.55
N ASN A 371 -11.36 4.47 -5.46
CA ASN A 371 -11.18 4.31 -6.89
C ASN A 371 -11.53 2.88 -7.40
N SER A 372 -12.36 2.13 -6.67
CA SER A 372 -12.77 0.79 -7.09
C SER A 372 -13.50 0.87 -8.43
N LYS A 373 -13.05 0.08 -9.41
CA LYS A 373 -13.64 0.08 -10.75
C LYS A 373 -14.98 -0.62 -10.74
N ASN A 374 -15.12 -1.70 -9.96
CA ASN A 374 -16.34 -2.47 -9.81
C ASN A 374 -16.95 -2.31 -8.41
N ASN A 375 -17.68 -3.34 -7.95
CA ASN A 375 -18.20 -3.44 -6.59
C ASN A 375 -17.03 -3.49 -5.59
N SER A 376 -17.21 -3.00 -4.37
CA SER A 376 -16.15 -3.12 -3.34
C SER A 376 -16.22 -4.47 -2.63
N ILE A 377 -17.43 -4.98 -2.42
CA ILE A 377 -17.69 -6.33 -1.96
C ILE A 377 -18.70 -6.98 -2.89
N TYR A 378 -18.40 -8.22 -3.26
CA TYR A 378 -19.30 -9.05 -4.03
C TYR A 378 -19.36 -10.42 -3.37
N TYR A 379 -20.57 -10.75 -2.91
CA TYR A 379 -20.90 -12.04 -2.32
C TYR A 379 -21.89 -12.75 -3.24
N ILE A 380 -21.55 -13.98 -3.60
CA ILE A 380 -22.47 -14.91 -4.26
C ILE A 380 -22.88 -15.98 -3.26
N ASN A 381 -24.18 -16.30 -3.23
CA ASN A 381 -24.72 -17.51 -2.61
C ASN A 381 -25.34 -18.35 -3.74
N THR A 382 -24.54 -19.18 -4.41
CA THR A 382 -25.07 -20.08 -5.44
C THR A 382 -24.74 -21.52 -5.09
N GLU A 383 -25.73 -22.39 -5.26
CA GLU A 383 -25.58 -23.85 -5.25
C GLU A 383 -24.61 -24.33 -6.35
N GLU A 384 -24.33 -23.48 -7.36
CA GLU A 384 -23.50 -23.79 -8.53
C GLU A 384 -22.01 -24.02 -8.24
N MET A 385 -21.48 -23.59 -7.08
CA MET A 385 -20.07 -23.84 -6.76
C MET A 385 -19.87 -25.15 -5.97
N MET A 386 -20.84 -25.56 -5.14
CA MET A 386 -20.91 -26.88 -4.49
C MET A 386 -22.37 -27.21 -4.08
N PRO A 387 -22.99 -28.28 -4.61
CA PRO A 387 -24.35 -28.68 -4.22
C PRO A 387 -24.44 -28.99 -2.71
N GLY A 388 -25.43 -28.40 -2.02
CA GLY A 388 -25.72 -28.69 -0.60
C GLY A 388 -25.12 -27.73 0.43
N MET A 389 -24.29 -26.75 0.03
CA MET A 389 -23.77 -25.72 0.93
C MET A 389 -24.57 -24.41 0.83
N VAL A 390 -25.59 -24.24 1.68
CA VAL A 390 -26.36 -22.98 1.75
C VAL A 390 -25.61 -21.98 2.65
N GLY A 391 -25.18 -20.85 2.09
CA GLY A 391 -24.51 -19.80 2.86
C GLY A 391 -25.42 -19.16 3.91
N ASN A 392 -24.90 -18.94 5.12
CA ASN A 392 -25.60 -18.28 6.22
C ASN A 392 -25.14 -16.82 6.40
N VAL A 393 -25.92 -15.88 5.84
CA VAL A 393 -25.69 -14.43 5.96
C VAL A 393 -25.75 -13.89 7.40
N SER A 394 -26.27 -14.64 8.38
CA SER A 394 -26.33 -14.19 9.79
C SER A 394 -24.94 -13.97 10.39
N ASN A 395 -23.92 -14.63 9.83
CA ASN A 395 -22.54 -14.58 10.34
C ASN A 395 -21.69 -13.51 9.63
N VAL A 396 -22.30 -12.63 8.83
CA VAL A 396 -21.61 -11.58 8.08
C VAL A 396 -21.80 -10.21 8.73
N LYS A 397 -20.71 -9.65 9.24
CA LYS A 397 -20.61 -8.31 9.80
C LYS A 397 -19.87 -7.39 8.85
N ILE A 398 -20.62 -6.60 8.08
CA ILE A 398 -20.06 -5.54 7.22
C ILE A 398 -20.46 -4.19 7.80
N SER A 399 -19.49 -3.45 8.35
CA SER A 399 -19.82 -2.26 9.14
C SER A 399 -18.67 -1.26 9.24
N HIS A 400 -18.97 0.04 9.37
CA HIS A 400 -18.01 1.13 9.52
C HIS A 400 -16.96 1.19 8.40
N ASN A 401 -17.34 0.93 7.14
CA ASN A 401 -16.45 1.08 5.99
C ASN A 401 -16.80 2.34 5.18
N TRP A 402 -15.82 2.87 4.44
CA TRP A 402 -16.04 3.85 3.37
C TRP A 402 -15.96 3.16 2.01
N TRP A 403 -17.01 3.27 1.20
CA TRP A 403 -17.16 2.52 -0.05
C TRP A 403 -16.80 3.32 -1.32
N GLY A 404 -16.10 4.44 -1.17
CA GLY A 404 -15.83 5.40 -2.26
C GLY A 404 -17.04 6.28 -2.62
N THR A 405 -18.23 6.00 -2.09
CA THR A 405 -19.49 6.70 -2.39
C THR A 405 -20.47 6.65 -1.24
N ASN A 406 -21.35 7.66 -1.15
CA ASN A 406 -22.50 7.67 -0.25
C ASN A 406 -23.58 6.68 -0.71
N ASN A 407 -23.71 6.45 -2.02
CA ASN A 407 -24.65 5.47 -2.56
C ASN A 407 -23.98 4.11 -2.67
N ILE A 408 -24.27 3.24 -1.72
CA ILE A 408 -23.59 1.95 -1.56
C ILE A 408 -24.31 0.79 -2.27
N LYS A 409 -25.47 1.03 -2.90
CA LYS A 409 -26.33 -0.02 -3.46
C LYS A 409 -25.56 -0.96 -4.38
N ASP A 410 -24.68 -0.40 -5.21
CA ASP A 410 -23.88 -1.14 -6.19
C ASP A 410 -22.43 -1.34 -5.71
N LYS A 411 -22.15 -1.12 -4.42
CA LYS A 411 -20.82 -1.35 -3.84
C LYS A 411 -20.74 -2.61 -3.01
N VAL A 412 -21.87 -3.08 -2.49
CA VAL A 412 -21.97 -4.30 -1.70
C VAL A 412 -23.10 -5.14 -2.25
N ILE A 413 -22.77 -6.29 -2.82
CA ILE A 413 -23.75 -7.21 -3.44
C ILE A 413 -23.88 -8.46 -2.56
N GLY A 414 -25.11 -8.96 -2.41
CA GLY A 414 -25.43 -10.21 -1.72
C GLY A 414 -25.51 -10.13 -0.19
N VAL A 415 -25.00 -9.05 0.42
CA VAL A 415 -24.97 -8.84 1.87
C VAL A 415 -25.30 -7.39 2.21
N LYS A 416 -25.91 -7.15 3.37
CA LYS A 416 -26.35 -5.80 3.78
C LYS A 416 -25.37 -5.20 4.79
N PRO A 417 -24.77 -4.02 4.51
CA PRO A 417 -24.00 -3.29 5.49
C PRO A 417 -24.87 -2.78 6.66
N ILE A 418 -24.34 -2.85 7.88
CA ILE A 418 -25.03 -2.40 9.10
C ILE A 418 -24.83 -0.90 9.30
N ASN A 419 -23.57 -0.47 9.35
CA ASN A 419 -23.19 0.94 9.41
C ASN A 419 -22.16 1.26 8.34
N TYR A 420 -22.18 2.45 7.77
CA TYR A 420 -21.17 2.87 6.80
C TYR A 420 -20.96 4.37 6.83
N TYR A 421 -19.76 4.80 6.45
CA TYR A 421 -19.43 6.20 6.40
C TYR A 421 -20.01 6.86 5.15
N THR A 422 -20.40 8.11 5.31
CA THR A 422 -20.89 9.01 4.26
C THR A 422 -20.21 10.36 4.40
N MET A 423 -19.98 11.05 3.28
CA MET A 423 -19.45 12.41 3.27
C MET A 423 -20.52 13.42 2.85
N LYS A 424 -20.54 14.60 3.46
CA LYS A 424 -21.38 15.71 2.99
C LYS A 424 -20.75 17.06 3.30
N ILE A 425 -21.09 18.06 2.49
CA ILE A 425 -20.87 19.45 2.86
C ILE A 425 -22.19 20.17 3.12
N THR A 426 -22.20 21.05 4.12
CA THR A 426 -23.33 21.96 4.40
C THR A 426 -22.83 23.38 4.72
N THR A 427 -23.74 24.35 4.74
CA THR A 427 -23.44 25.72 5.19
C THR A 427 -24.54 26.16 6.14
N LYS A 428 -24.18 26.77 7.28
CA LYS A 428 -25.16 27.42 8.17
C LYS A 428 -25.28 28.88 7.76
N ILE A 429 -26.45 29.30 7.30
CA ILE A 429 -26.74 30.70 6.96
C ILE A 429 -27.94 31.14 7.78
N ALA A 430 -27.70 31.97 8.79
CA ALA A 430 -28.75 32.46 9.68
C ALA A 430 -29.61 33.49 8.95
N ASN A 431 -30.73 33.09 8.34
CA ASN A 431 -31.83 33.88 7.72
C ASN A 431 -31.48 35.11 6.83
N ASN A 432 -30.21 35.46 6.68
CA ASN A 432 -29.69 36.65 6.05
C ASN A 432 -28.93 36.24 4.79
N LYS A 433 -29.34 36.82 3.65
CA LYS A 433 -28.62 36.61 2.39
C LYS A 433 -27.30 37.40 2.41
N LEU A 434 -26.19 36.70 2.19
CA LEU A 434 -24.85 37.24 2.07
C LEU A 434 -24.69 38.04 0.77
N TYR A 435 -23.84 39.05 0.79
CA TYR A 435 -23.43 39.84 -0.36
C TYR A 435 -22.15 39.30 -0.99
N VAL A 436 -21.92 39.61 -2.27
CA VAL A 436 -20.58 39.48 -2.86
C VAL A 436 -19.59 40.23 -1.95
N THR A 437 -18.46 39.61 -1.59
CA THR A 437 -17.47 39.98 -0.54
C THR A 437 -17.70 39.45 0.88
N ASP A 438 -18.86 38.88 1.20
CA ASP A 438 -19.04 38.23 2.51
C ASP A 438 -18.34 36.87 2.56
N LYS A 439 -18.10 36.38 3.79
CA LYS A 439 -17.57 35.05 4.02
C LYS A 439 -18.72 34.03 4.08
N LEU A 440 -18.53 32.90 3.41
CA LEU A 440 -19.38 31.71 3.52
C LEU A 440 -18.58 30.61 4.23
N THR A 441 -19.09 30.14 5.37
CA THR A 441 -18.50 29.00 6.10
C THR A 441 -19.13 27.70 5.60
N ILE A 442 -18.28 26.82 5.10
CA ILE A 442 -18.61 25.48 4.64
C ILE A 442 -18.22 24.51 5.73
N TYR A 443 -19.13 23.61 6.09
CA TYR A 443 -18.87 22.51 7.01
C TYR A 443 -18.75 21.23 6.20
N TYR A 444 -17.65 20.52 6.38
CA TYR A 444 -17.42 19.18 5.86
C TYR A 444 -17.69 18.17 6.97
N TYR A 445 -18.49 17.17 6.66
CA TYR A 445 -18.82 16.07 7.56
C TYR A 445 -18.46 14.75 6.91
N PHE A 446 -17.84 13.89 7.71
CA PHE A 446 -17.64 12.49 7.44
C PHE A 446 -18.30 11.72 8.59
N VAL A 447 -19.40 11.03 8.32
CA VAL A 447 -20.35 10.62 9.35
C VAL A 447 -20.97 9.26 9.03
N LEU A 448 -21.31 8.52 10.06
CA LEU A 448 -21.94 7.22 9.96
C LEU A 448 -23.42 7.36 9.57
N ASN A 449 -23.87 6.64 8.56
CA ASN A 449 -25.26 6.57 8.09
C ASN A 449 -25.92 7.96 7.91
N GLY A 450 -25.14 8.98 7.50
CA GLY A 450 -25.62 10.35 7.32
C GLY A 450 -25.94 11.13 8.61
N THR A 451 -25.70 10.54 9.78
CA THR A 451 -25.92 11.15 11.11
C THR A 451 -24.93 12.29 11.41
N ASN A 452 -24.83 12.71 12.67
CA ASN A 452 -23.79 13.65 13.12
C ASN A 452 -22.60 12.94 13.80
N ASN A 453 -22.67 11.62 13.96
CA ASN A 453 -21.63 10.83 14.61
C ASN A 453 -20.57 10.40 13.58
N ASN A 454 -19.30 10.70 13.86
CA ASN A 454 -18.14 10.30 13.05
C ASN A 454 -17.55 8.94 13.49
N ALA A 455 -18.02 8.36 14.61
CA ALA A 455 -17.58 7.06 15.12
C ALA A 455 -16.05 6.91 15.23
N ASP A 456 -15.36 8.00 15.57
CA ASP A 456 -13.90 8.09 15.66
C ASP A 456 -13.16 7.61 14.39
N ALA A 457 -13.69 7.94 13.21
CA ALA A 457 -13.13 7.52 11.92
C ALA A 457 -11.65 7.89 11.76
N LYS A 458 -11.17 8.97 12.40
CA LYS A 458 -9.77 9.39 12.36
C LYS A 458 -8.81 8.32 12.91
N ASN A 459 -9.19 7.63 13.98
CA ASN A 459 -8.34 6.62 14.61
C ASN A 459 -8.67 5.20 14.14
N LYS A 460 -9.84 5.01 13.53
CA LYS A 460 -10.31 3.70 13.06
C LYS A 460 -10.04 3.44 11.58
N LEU A 461 -10.08 4.47 10.73
CA LEU A 461 -9.77 4.36 9.31
C LEU A 461 -8.36 4.86 9.01
N LYS A 462 -7.70 4.20 8.05
CA LYS A 462 -6.48 4.72 7.42
C LYS A 462 -6.71 6.09 6.79
N TYR A 463 -5.68 6.92 6.81
CA TYR A 463 -5.72 8.27 6.26
C TYR A 463 -6.07 8.28 4.77
N PHE A 464 -6.99 9.17 4.39
CA PHE A 464 -7.29 9.50 3.00
C PHE A 464 -7.65 10.99 2.87
N THR A 465 -7.50 11.54 1.66
CA THR A 465 -7.70 12.96 1.39
C THR A 465 -9.03 13.23 0.70
N THR A 466 -9.75 14.27 1.12
CA THR A 466 -10.87 14.85 0.37
C THR A 466 -10.47 16.19 -0.22
N SER A 467 -10.83 16.43 -1.49
CA SER A 467 -10.52 17.67 -2.21
C SER A 467 -11.70 18.64 -2.16
N LEU A 468 -11.47 19.88 -1.71
CA LEU A 468 -12.46 20.96 -1.75
C LEU A 468 -12.24 21.85 -2.96
N TYR A 469 -13.31 22.23 -3.64
CA TYR A 469 -13.30 23.12 -4.80
C TYR A 469 -14.24 24.31 -4.58
N TYR A 470 -13.83 25.47 -5.10
CA TYR A 470 -14.64 26.68 -5.17
C TYR A 470 -14.72 27.18 -6.62
N ASN A 471 -15.92 27.26 -7.17
CA ASN A 471 -16.19 27.63 -8.57
C ASN A 471 -15.32 26.84 -9.57
N GLY A 472 -15.21 25.53 -9.35
CA GLY A 472 -14.43 24.61 -10.20
C GLY A 472 -12.92 24.62 -9.95
N LYS A 473 -12.38 25.53 -9.14
CA LYS A 473 -10.95 25.57 -8.80
C LYS A 473 -10.68 24.83 -7.50
N LEU A 474 -9.61 24.04 -7.46
CA LEU A 474 -9.15 23.40 -6.22
C LEU A 474 -8.86 24.49 -5.18
N LEU A 475 -9.47 24.34 -4.02
CA LEU A 475 -9.34 25.23 -2.88
C LEU A 475 -8.31 24.69 -1.90
N LYS A 476 -8.45 23.42 -1.49
CA LYS A 476 -7.57 22.75 -0.52
C LYS A 476 -7.89 21.24 -0.46
N ASN A 477 -6.89 20.43 -0.12
CA ASN A 477 -7.07 19.04 0.32
C ASN A 477 -7.16 18.98 1.85
N ILE A 478 -8.10 18.21 2.38
CA ILE A 478 -8.33 18.02 3.81
C ILE A 478 -8.25 16.53 4.17
N ASP A 479 -8.01 16.21 5.44
CA ASP A 479 -8.19 14.85 5.97
C ASP A 479 -9.68 14.49 5.82
N GLY A 480 -9.97 13.46 5.01
CA GLY A 480 -11.33 13.04 4.69
C GLY A 480 -12.03 12.32 5.84
N ARG A 481 -11.34 12.03 6.95
CA ARG A 481 -11.92 11.31 8.08
C ARG A 481 -12.50 12.23 9.15
N ILE A 482 -12.20 13.53 9.11
CA ILE A 482 -12.55 14.46 10.18
C ILE A 482 -13.69 15.39 9.78
N ASN A 483 -14.59 15.65 10.72
CA ASN A 483 -15.51 16.78 10.60
C ASN A 483 -14.72 18.09 10.73
N THR A 484 -14.86 18.99 9.77
CA THR A 484 -14.13 20.26 9.77
C THR A 484 -14.93 21.38 9.09
N ASN A 485 -14.44 22.62 9.15
CA ASN A 485 -15.04 23.73 8.44
C ASN A 485 -14.00 24.61 7.75
N TYR A 486 -14.43 25.30 6.71
CA TYR A 486 -13.61 26.17 5.91
C TYR A 486 -14.39 27.39 5.45
N SER A 487 -13.80 28.59 5.56
CA SER A 487 -14.44 29.85 5.16
C SER A 487 -13.90 30.35 3.83
N ILE A 488 -14.79 30.63 2.87
CA ILE A 488 -14.44 31.28 1.61
C ILE A 488 -15.01 32.69 1.54
N THR A 489 -14.34 33.59 0.82
CA THR A 489 -14.91 34.91 0.49
C THR A 489 -15.61 34.86 -0.85
N LEU A 490 -16.89 35.25 -0.90
CA LEU A 490 -17.72 35.21 -2.09
C LEU A 490 -17.23 36.23 -3.14
N LYS A 491 -16.82 35.74 -4.31
CA LYS A 491 -16.29 36.58 -5.41
C LYS A 491 -17.35 36.93 -6.46
N THR A 492 -18.40 36.12 -6.56
CA THR A 492 -19.43 36.20 -7.60
C THR A 492 -20.83 36.08 -6.98
N ILE A 493 -21.87 36.29 -7.79
CA ILE A 493 -23.26 36.06 -7.38
C ILE A 493 -23.54 34.57 -7.28
N SER A 494 -23.25 33.82 -8.34
CA SER A 494 -23.35 32.36 -8.35
C SER A 494 -22.06 31.78 -7.82
N ASN A 495 -22.16 30.95 -6.79
CA ASN A 495 -21.04 30.31 -6.13
C ASN A 495 -21.33 28.83 -6.00
N THR A 496 -20.37 27.99 -6.35
CA THR A 496 -20.44 26.55 -6.15
C THR A 496 -19.26 26.12 -5.30
N VAL A 497 -19.55 25.43 -4.21
CA VAL A 497 -18.55 24.74 -3.39
C VAL A 497 -18.78 23.25 -3.58
N LYS A 498 -17.71 22.49 -3.75
CA LYS A 498 -17.78 21.04 -3.92
C LYS A 498 -16.73 20.37 -3.04
N ALA A 499 -17.10 19.32 -2.33
CA ALA A 499 -16.17 18.33 -1.81
C ALA A 499 -16.20 17.11 -2.71
N LYS A 500 -15.01 16.59 -3.06
CA LYS A 500 -14.85 15.39 -3.87
C LYS A 500 -13.91 14.41 -3.17
N LEU A 501 -14.36 13.17 -3.05
CA LEU A 501 -13.58 12.02 -2.60
C LEU A 501 -13.96 10.88 -3.55
N ASP A 502 -12.97 10.35 -4.28
CA ASP A 502 -13.22 9.34 -5.31
C ASP A 502 -14.29 9.83 -6.33
N LYS A 503 -15.32 9.01 -6.63
CA LYS A 503 -16.47 9.32 -7.46
C LYS A 503 -17.56 10.10 -6.72
N GLN A 504 -17.48 10.24 -5.39
CA GLN A 504 -18.46 11.00 -4.62
C GLN A 504 -18.22 12.50 -4.72
N GLU A 505 -19.28 13.22 -5.10
CA GLU A 505 -19.33 14.67 -5.02
C GLU A 505 -20.44 15.10 -4.07
N SER A 506 -20.13 16.02 -3.17
CA SER A 506 -21.14 16.78 -2.40
C SER A 506 -20.96 18.25 -2.73
N ASN A 507 -22.03 18.91 -3.18
CA ASN A 507 -21.93 20.30 -3.63
C ASN A 507 -23.00 21.20 -3.00
N ILE A 508 -22.62 22.46 -2.77
CA ILE A 508 -23.51 23.52 -2.34
C ILE A 508 -23.46 24.61 -3.40
N LYS A 509 -24.64 25.01 -3.88
CA LYS A 509 -24.80 26.20 -4.71
C LYS A 509 -25.34 27.33 -3.83
N TYR A 510 -24.67 28.47 -3.85
CA TYR A 510 -25.07 29.64 -3.09
C TYR A 510 -25.17 30.89 -3.98
N THR A 511 -26.33 31.54 -3.92
CA THR A 511 -26.59 32.79 -4.66
C THR A 511 -26.46 34.00 -3.74
N ALA A 512 -25.35 34.72 -3.87
CA ALA A 512 -25.07 35.95 -3.14
C ALA A 512 -25.83 37.15 -3.73
N ARG A 513 -26.05 38.19 -2.91
CA ARG A 513 -26.59 39.48 -3.38
C ARG A 513 -25.49 40.37 -3.94
N LYS A 514 -25.80 41.13 -4.99
CA LYS A 514 -24.97 42.27 -5.38
C LYS A 514 -24.90 43.30 -4.24
N LEU A 515 -23.73 43.89 -4.04
CA LEU A 515 -23.56 45.02 -3.13
C LEU A 515 -24.46 46.18 -3.60
N LYS A 516 -25.32 46.65 -2.69
CA LYS A 516 -26.20 47.79 -2.97
C LYS A 516 -25.33 49.04 -3.13
N THR A 517 -25.46 49.78 -4.22
CA THR A 517 -24.69 51.02 -4.40
C THR A 517 -25.54 52.24 -4.16
N THR A 518 -24.92 53.28 -3.63
CA THR A 518 -25.53 54.58 -3.48
C THR A 518 -24.61 55.60 -4.14
N ASN A 519 -25.18 56.37 -5.07
CA ASN A 519 -24.51 57.54 -5.62
C ASN A 519 -25.07 58.81 -4.98
N ASN A 520 -24.18 59.78 -4.78
CA ASN A 520 -24.53 61.11 -4.33
C ASN A 520 -23.65 62.11 -5.08
N PHE A 521 -24.10 63.35 -5.20
CA PHE A 521 -23.34 64.38 -5.87
C PHE A 521 -23.61 65.78 -5.31
N GLN A 522 -22.63 66.64 -5.49
CA GLN A 522 -22.66 68.05 -5.14
C GLN A 522 -21.83 68.87 -6.14
N ILE A 523 -22.03 70.18 -6.13
CA ILE A 523 -21.18 71.11 -6.88
C ILE A 523 -19.85 71.24 -6.13
N ALA A 524 -18.75 71.03 -6.83
CA ALA A 524 -17.40 71.16 -6.28
C ALA A 524 -16.81 72.54 -6.52
N SER A 525 -17.05 73.11 -7.71
CA SER A 525 -16.69 74.48 -8.05
C SER A 525 -17.54 74.98 -9.22
N LYS A 526 -17.71 76.31 -9.30
CA LYS A 526 -18.41 77.00 -10.40
C LYS A 526 -17.48 78.04 -11.01
N SER A 527 -17.57 78.23 -12.32
CA SER A 527 -16.92 79.32 -13.05
C SER A 527 -17.82 79.77 -14.21
N LYS A 528 -17.51 80.91 -14.84
CA LYS A 528 -18.24 81.38 -16.02
C LYS A 528 -18.25 80.34 -17.16
N LYS A 529 -17.17 79.55 -17.31
CA LYS A 529 -17.01 78.56 -18.40
C LYS A 529 -17.52 77.17 -18.04
N TYR A 530 -17.21 76.67 -16.83
CA TYR A 530 -17.57 75.32 -16.39
C TYR A 530 -18.05 75.23 -14.93
N THR A 531 -19.00 74.33 -14.70
CA THR A 531 -19.38 73.83 -13.37
C THR A 531 -18.82 72.42 -13.18
N LYS A 532 -18.10 72.20 -12.07
CA LYS A 532 -17.51 70.90 -11.72
C LYS A 532 -18.42 70.19 -10.72
N LEU A 533 -18.94 69.02 -11.09
CA LEU A 533 -19.69 68.16 -10.17
C LEU A 533 -18.75 67.15 -9.51
N LYS A 534 -18.82 67.02 -8.19
CA LYS A 534 -18.22 65.93 -7.41
C LYS A 534 -19.27 64.87 -7.15
N ILE A 535 -19.01 63.64 -7.59
CA ILE A 535 -19.91 62.51 -7.47
C ILE A 535 -19.22 61.45 -6.61
N SER A 536 -19.87 60.98 -5.55
CA SER A 536 -19.40 59.88 -4.71
C SER A 536 -20.21 58.61 -4.98
N LEU A 537 -19.53 57.48 -5.09
CA LEU A 537 -20.16 56.16 -5.20
C LEU A 537 -19.62 55.26 -4.09
N LYS A 538 -20.53 54.81 -3.23
CA LYS A 538 -20.24 53.88 -2.14
C LYS A 538 -21.15 52.66 -2.22
N ASP A 539 -20.72 51.56 -1.64
CA ASP A 539 -21.59 50.40 -1.41
C ASP A 539 -22.34 50.51 -0.08
N ASN A 540 -23.20 49.54 0.21
CA ASN A 540 -23.98 49.43 1.45
C ASN A 540 -23.15 49.15 2.70
N LYS A 541 -21.87 48.80 2.53
CA LYS A 541 -20.89 48.69 3.62
C LYS A 541 -20.07 49.98 3.76
N LYS A 542 -20.51 51.06 3.11
CA LYS A 542 -19.84 52.38 3.07
C LYS A 542 -18.45 52.36 2.43
N LYS A 543 -18.05 51.29 1.74
CA LYS A 543 -16.77 51.19 1.02
C LYS A 543 -16.84 51.90 -0.32
N SER A 544 -15.72 52.43 -0.76
CA SER A 544 -15.57 53.18 -2.01
C SER A 544 -15.68 52.27 -3.23
N VAL A 545 -16.56 52.61 -4.17
CA VAL A 545 -16.69 51.87 -5.43
C VAL A 545 -15.82 52.53 -6.50
N ALA A 546 -14.59 52.03 -6.63
CA ALA A 546 -13.55 52.62 -7.47
C ALA A 546 -13.63 52.19 -8.94
N LYS A 547 -13.04 53.03 -9.82
CA LYS A 547 -12.83 52.78 -11.25
C LYS A 547 -14.13 52.50 -12.03
N LYS A 548 -15.28 53.03 -11.60
CA LYS A 548 -16.59 52.85 -12.26
C LYS A 548 -17.09 54.13 -12.91
N TRP A 549 -17.74 54.00 -14.06
CA TRP A 549 -18.30 55.12 -14.81
C TRP A 549 -19.68 55.52 -14.28
N ILE A 550 -19.89 56.82 -14.07
CA ILE A 550 -21.18 57.40 -13.69
C ILE A 550 -21.61 58.37 -14.78
N LYS A 551 -22.80 58.16 -15.33
CA LYS A 551 -23.41 59.00 -16.36
C LYS A 551 -24.21 60.13 -15.71
N VAL A 552 -24.19 61.33 -16.29
CA VAL A 552 -24.88 62.52 -15.78
C VAL A 552 -25.84 63.06 -16.83
N TYR A 553 -27.04 63.43 -16.40
CA TYR A 553 -28.13 63.89 -17.26
C TYR A 553 -28.78 65.16 -16.69
N LYS A 554 -29.32 66.01 -17.58
CA LYS A 554 -30.28 67.09 -17.27
C LYS A 554 -31.61 66.70 -17.90
N GLY A 555 -32.63 66.44 -17.07
CA GLY A 555 -33.85 65.78 -17.56
C GLY A 555 -33.51 64.46 -18.26
N LYS A 556 -33.90 64.30 -19.53
CA LYS A 556 -33.53 63.15 -20.38
C LYS A 556 -32.21 63.35 -21.17
N LYS A 557 -31.65 64.58 -21.22
CA LYS A 557 -30.46 64.92 -22.02
C LYS A 557 -29.17 64.45 -21.34
N TYR A 558 -28.36 63.67 -22.04
CA TYR A 558 -27.03 63.22 -21.56
C TYR A 558 -26.02 64.37 -21.57
N LEU A 559 -25.31 64.56 -20.46
CA LEU A 559 -24.32 65.63 -20.28
C LEU A 559 -22.87 65.14 -20.30
N GLY A 560 -22.64 63.86 -20.00
CA GLY A 560 -21.31 63.26 -19.95
C GLY A 560 -21.22 62.14 -18.91
N LYS A 561 -20.03 61.56 -18.79
CA LYS A 561 -19.71 60.53 -17.79
C LYS A 561 -18.35 60.81 -17.15
N ALA A 562 -18.19 60.41 -15.90
CA ALA A 562 -16.92 60.47 -15.18
C ALA A 562 -16.63 59.15 -14.47
N LYS A 563 -15.34 58.79 -14.36
CA LYS A 563 -14.90 57.55 -13.72
C LYS A 563 -14.51 57.83 -12.26
N THR A 564 -14.92 56.98 -11.33
CA THR A 564 -14.52 57.11 -9.93
C THR A 564 -13.04 56.75 -9.74
N ASN A 565 -12.35 57.51 -8.89
CA ASN A 565 -10.99 57.19 -8.45
C ASN A 565 -11.00 56.10 -7.35
N THR A 566 -9.84 55.81 -6.76
CA THR A 566 -9.68 54.82 -5.67
C THR A 566 -10.53 55.13 -4.44
N LYS A 567 -10.82 56.42 -4.18
CA LYS A 567 -11.71 56.89 -3.10
C LYS A 567 -13.20 56.88 -3.49
N GLY A 568 -13.57 56.30 -4.64
CA GLY A 568 -14.96 56.24 -5.09
C GLY A 568 -15.53 57.59 -5.55
N ILE A 569 -14.66 58.57 -5.85
CA ILE A 569 -15.04 59.93 -6.23
C ILE A 569 -14.77 60.16 -7.71
N ALA A 570 -15.75 60.72 -8.43
CA ALA A 570 -15.62 61.16 -9.82
C ALA A 570 -15.88 62.66 -9.93
N TYR A 571 -15.14 63.34 -10.82
CA TYR A 571 -15.38 64.74 -11.15
C TYR A 571 -15.79 64.88 -12.61
N LEU A 572 -16.90 65.58 -12.88
CA LEU A 572 -17.35 65.90 -14.24
C LEU A 572 -17.38 67.41 -14.42
N LYS A 573 -16.66 67.92 -15.43
CA LYS A 573 -16.76 69.31 -15.87
C LYS A 573 -17.88 69.43 -16.92
N ILE A 574 -18.84 70.32 -16.68
CA ILE A 574 -19.96 70.58 -17.59
C ILE A 574 -19.94 72.08 -17.92
N LYS A 575 -20.11 72.46 -19.20
CA LYS A 575 -20.19 73.89 -19.59
C LYS A 575 -21.34 74.56 -18.82
N THR A 576 -21.06 75.66 -18.12
CA THR A 576 -22.02 76.30 -17.18
C THR A 576 -23.32 76.69 -17.88
N ASN A 577 -23.23 77.22 -19.10
CA ASN A 577 -24.38 77.59 -19.91
C ASN A 577 -25.36 76.43 -20.20
N LYS A 578 -24.89 75.17 -20.28
CA LYS A 578 -25.76 73.99 -20.53
C LYS A 578 -26.69 73.67 -19.36
N ILE A 579 -26.34 74.14 -18.15
CA ILE A 579 -27.04 73.85 -16.90
C ILE A 579 -27.32 75.12 -16.08
N LYS A 580 -27.40 76.30 -16.71
CA LYS A 580 -27.74 77.59 -16.07
C LYS A 580 -29.19 77.57 -15.55
N GLY A 581 -29.45 78.14 -14.38
CA GLY A 581 -30.79 78.21 -13.78
C GLY A 581 -31.16 76.98 -12.94
N LYS A 582 -32.46 76.77 -12.70
CA LYS A 582 -32.98 75.64 -11.88
C LYS A 582 -33.08 74.37 -12.72
N ASN A 583 -32.19 73.40 -12.48
CA ASN A 583 -32.03 72.22 -13.33
C ASN A 583 -32.15 70.91 -12.53
N LYS A 584 -32.96 69.97 -13.02
CA LYS A 584 -33.06 68.60 -12.47
C LYS A 584 -31.91 67.75 -13.01
N ILE A 585 -30.86 67.59 -12.21
CA ILE A 585 -29.66 66.82 -12.56
C ILE A 585 -29.78 65.40 -12.00
N THR A 586 -29.46 64.41 -12.83
CA THR A 586 -29.48 62.99 -12.47
C THR A 586 -28.10 62.38 -12.67
N THR A 587 -27.56 61.71 -11.66
CA THR A 587 -26.41 60.81 -11.79
C THR A 587 -26.88 59.35 -11.82
N LYS A 588 -26.43 58.57 -12.81
CA LYS A 588 -26.79 57.15 -12.98
C LYS A 588 -25.53 56.29 -13.08
N TYR A 589 -25.43 55.30 -12.20
CA TYR A 589 -24.48 54.20 -12.29
C TYR A 589 -25.24 52.93 -12.71
N THR A 590 -24.72 52.21 -13.71
CA THR A 590 -25.40 51.07 -14.33
C THR A 590 -25.19 49.74 -13.58
N GLY A 591 -24.33 49.70 -12.57
CA GLY A 591 -24.01 48.46 -11.87
C GLY A 591 -22.97 47.60 -12.60
N THR A 592 -22.64 46.45 -12.01
CA THR A 592 -21.77 45.40 -12.56
C THR A 592 -22.28 44.02 -12.10
N GLY A 593 -21.53 42.95 -12.34
CA GLY A 593 -21.76 41.64 -11.72
C GLY A 593 -21.66 41.65 -10.18
N ILE A 594 -20.94 42.62 -9.60
CA ILE A 594 -20.73 42.71 -8.14
C ILE A 594 -21.67 43.74 -7.50
N TYR A 595 -21.93 44.84 -8.21
CA TYR A 595 -22.61 46.02 -7.68
C TYR A 595 -23.97 46.23 -8.37
N THR A 596 -24.99 46.59 -7.60
CA THR A 596 -26.28 47.05 -8.15
C THR A 596 -26.14 48.38 -8.88
N SER A 597 -27.09 48.69 -9.77
CA SER A 597 -27.23 50.03 -10.34
C SER A 597 -27.74 51.03 -9.28
N SER A 598 -27.47 52.31 -9.49
CA SER A 598 -27.97 53.37 -8.61
C SER A 598 -28.22 54.67 -9.36
N LYS A 599 -29.21 55.44 -8.90
CA LYS A 599 -29.60 56.72 -9.48
C LYS A 599 -29.89 57.71 -8.36
N LYS A 600 -29.40 58.95 -8.51
CA LYS A 600 -29.75 60.07 -7.65
C LYS A 600 -30.09 61.27 -8.50
N THR A 601 -31.19 61.93 -8.14
CA THR A 601 -31.66 63.15 -8.80
C THR A 601 -31.70 64.26 -7.76
N LYS A 602 -31.16 65.43 -8.11
CA LYS A 602 -31.27 66.66 -7.31
C LYS A 602 -31.58 67.84 -8.22
N THR A 603 -32.38 68.77 -7.74
CA THR A 603 -32.52 70.07 -8.38
C THR A 603 -31.35 70.96 -7.96
N LEU A 604 -30.55 71.43 -8.91
CA LEU A 604 -29.45 72.36 -8.67
C LEU A 604 -29.81 73.72 -9.27
N LYS A 605 -29.59 74.80 -8.52
CA LYS A 605 -29.60 76.18 -9.01
C LYS A 605 -28.16 76.58 -9.30
N ILE A 606 -27.79 76.66 -10.58
CA ILE A 606 -26.41 76.87 -11.02
C ILE A 606 -26.19 78.30 -11.46
#